data_AF-A0A3A0EW79-F1
#
_entry.id   AF-A0A3A0EW79-F1
#
_cell.length_a   1.000
_cell.length_b   1.000
_cell.length_c   1.000
_cell.angle_alpha   90.00
_cell.angle_beta   90.00
_cell.angle_gamma   90.00
#
_symmetry.space_group_name_H-M   'P 1'
#
loop_
_entity.id
_entity.type
_entity.pdbx_description
1 polymer ?
#
loop_
_entity_poly.entity_id
_entity_poly.type
_entity_poly.pdbx_seq_one_letter_code
_entity_poly.pdbx_strand_id
1 'polypeptide(L)'
;MSLRILPAPASRLITPTPLRPAVAELRSRSDNHFALRSHCVYCTLGICNGVNLSKSLFTVDAVANEADLIAPTLRDLYRYWQRLRVNGALPHRRAINPADFVPHLGLVNLIDVVDGGRDFRFRLIGSIVDHVLQRSYTGTTVSDYPRRSGREHLMAIFTSATLERQPYVGCGKVTSVNFKEVTYWSVALPLRDDEASVSTLLVSNHFSPLPTTPL
;
A
#
# COMPACT_ATOMS: atom_id res chain seq x y z
N MET A 1 -2.95 21.26 82.05
CA MET A 1 -2.32 20.14 81.31
C MET A 1 -2.96 20.13 79.92
N SER A 2 -2.38 20.90 79.00
CA SER A 2 -2.99 21.24 77.70
C SER A 2 -2.27 20.47 76.60
N LEU A 3 -2.93 19.48 75.99
CA LEU A 3 -2.38 18.74 74.85
C LEU A 3 -2.60 19.53 73.56
N ARG A 4 -1.50 19.91 72.90
CA ARG A 4 -1.45 20.49 71.56
C ARG A 4 -1.67 19.37 70.54
N ILE A 5 -2.61 19.56 69.62
CA ILE A 5 -2.84 18.71 68.45
C ILE A 5 -1.90 19.20 67.34
N LEU A 6 -0.99 18.33 66.87
CA LEU A 6 -0.16 18.53 65.68
C LEU A 6 -0.99 18.19 64.41
N PRO A 7 -0.92 18.99 63.33
CA PRO A 7 -1.60 18.64 62.08
C PRO A 7 -0.81 17.60 61.26
N ALA A 8 -1.55 16.72 60.58
CA ALA A 8 -1.06 15.68 59.68
C ALA A 8 -0.46 16.25 58.37
N PRO A 9 0.46 15.53 57.70
CA PRO A 9 1.10 16.00 56.47
C PRO A 9 0.17 15.95 55.25
N ALA A 10 0.29 16.97 54.40
CA ALA A 10 -0.51 17.18 53.20
C ALA A 10 -0.28 16.10 52.11
N SER A 11 -1.38 15.47 51.69
CA SER A 11 -1.45 14.54 50.55
C SER A 11 -1.15 15.26 49.23
N ARG A 12 -0.14 14.81 48.49
CA ARG A 12 0.09 15.24 47.11
C ARG A 12 -1.00 14.64 46.21
N LEU A 13 -1.96 15.47 45.80
CA LEU A 13 -2.90 15.16 44.73
C LEU A 13 -2.15 15.09 43.41
N ILE A 14 -2.07 13.90 42.83
CA ILE A 14 -1.66 13.69 41.43
C ILE A 14 -2.85 14.12 40.57
N THR A 15 -2.75 15.27 39.91
CA THR A 15 -3.71 15.67 38.88
C THR A 15 -3.41 14.90 37.59
N PRO A 16 -4.40 14.29 36.93
CA PRO A 16 -4.19 13.66 35.63
C PRO A 16 -3.94 14.75 34.58
N THR A 17 -2.80 14.65 33.89
CA THR A 17 -2.47 15.50 32.74
C THR A 17 -3.48 15.24 31.62
N PRO A 18 -4.20 16.26 31.10
CA PRO A 18 -5.09 16.05 29.98
C PRO A 18 -4.28 15.79 28.70
N LEU A 19 -4.49 14.63 28.09
CA LEU A 19 -4.04 14.29 26.74
C LEU A 19 -4.59 15.33 25.75
N ARG A 20 -3.70 16.08 25.09
CA ARG A 20 -4.06 16.95 23.97
C ARG A 20 -4.65 16.11 22.83
N PRO A 21 -5.70 16.58 22.14
CA PRO A 21 -6.22 15.90 20.96
C PRO A 21 -5.27 16.11 19.77
N ALA A 22 -4.62 15.05 19.29
CA ALA A 22 -3.77 15.05 18.11
C ALA A 22 -4.60 14.79 16.83
N VAL A 23 -5.62 15.61 16.59
CA VAL A 23 -6.44 15.58 15.36
C VAL A 23 -6.82 17.01 14.98
N ALA A 24 -5.89 17.76 14.39
CA ALA A 24 -6.17 18.98 13.60
C ALA A 24 -4.88 19.66 13.12
N GLU A 25 -4.06 19.04 12.24
CA GLU A 25 -3.03 19.81 11.50
C GLU A 25 -2.43 19.03 10.32
N LEU A 26 -3.28 18.58 9.37
CA LEU A 26 -2.81 18.02 8.09
C LEU A 26 -3.74 18.39 6.93
N ARG A 27 -4.23 19.64 6.91
CA ARG A 27 -4.89 20.23 5.72
C ARG A 27 -4.58 21.71 5.62
N SER A 28 -3.48 22.06 4.95
CA SER A 28 -3.36 23.27 4.11
C SER A 28 -1.98 23.35 3.46
N ARG A 29 -1.85 22.71 2.30
CA ARG A 29 -1.04 23.15 1.13
C ARG A 29 -1.20 22.11 0.04
N SER A 30 -2.38 22.12 -0.54
CA SER A 30 -2.58 21.73 -1.93
C SER A 30 -1.84 22.73 -2.81
N ASP A 31 -1.20 22.25 -3.88
CA ASP A 31 -1.57 22.61 -5.26
C ASP A 31 -0.47 22.20 -6.24
N ASN A 32 -0.87 21.35 -7.19
CA ASN A 32 -0.33 21.25 -8.55
C ASN A 32 1.20 21.19 -8.74
N HIS A 33 1.76 19.99 -8.82
CA HIS A 33 2.98 19.75 -9.61
C HIS A 33 2.79 18.61 -10.61
N PHE A 34 1.93 18.89 -11.59
CA PHE A 34 2.06 18.34 -12.94
C PHE A 34 2.98 19.31 -13.71
N ALA A 35 4.21 18.90 -14.06
CA ALA A 35 4.89 19.24 -15.33
C ALA A 35 6.43 19.10 -15.27
N LEU A 36 6.91 18.24 -16.16
CA LEU A 36 8.00 18.48 -17.13
C LEU A 36 9.45 18.65 -16.63
N ARG A 37 10.27 17.72 -17.15
CA ARG A 37 11.67 17.83 -17.57
C ARG A 37 12.49 19.03 -17.05
N SER A 38 13.56 18.66 -16.36
CA SER A 38 14.83 19.38 -16.24
C SER A 38 14.80 20.61 -15.33
N HIS A 39 15.60 20.56 -14.26
CA HIS A 39 15.96 21.64 -13.32
C HIS A 39 15.15 21.76 -12.01
N CYS A 40 14.85 20.65 -11.35
CA CYS A 40 14.80 20.70 -9.89
C CYS A 40 16.24 20.77 -9.36
N VAL A 41 16.66 21.91 -8.80
CA VAL A 41 18.01 22.14 -8.23
C VAL A 41 18.36 21.12 -7.13
N TYR A 42 17.35 20.53 -6.49
CA TYR A 42 17.52 19.48 -5.48
C TYR A 42 17.77 18.08 -6.06
N CYS A 43 17.42 17.83 -7.33
CA CYS A 43 17.62 16.52 -7.96
C CYS A 43 19.09 16.27 -8.33
N THR A 44 19.86 17.33 -8.60
CA THR A 44 21.28 17.25 -8.96
C THR A 44 22.18 16.83 -7.79
N LEU A 45 21.68 16.96 -6.55
CA LEU A 45 22.42 16.62 -5.32
C LEU A 45 21.88 15.36 -4.61
N GLY A 46 20.82 14.72 -5.11
CA GLY A 46 20.29 13.47 -4.57
C GLY A 46 19.62 13.58 -3.19
N ILE A 47 19.18 14.77 -2.78
CA ILE A 47 18.62 15.02 -1.44
C ILE A 47 17.32 15.81 -1.57
N CYS A 48 16.23 15.14 -1.99
CA CYS A 48 14.89 15.66 -1.76
C CYS A 48 14.36 15.00 -0.47
N ASN A 49 14.04 15.79 0.56
CA ASN A 49 13.42 15.37 1.85
C ASN A 49 14.26 14.57 2.86
N GLY A 50 15.60 14.61 2.83
CA GLY A 50 16.41 14.02 3.91
C GLY A 50 16.27 12.50 4.07
N VAL A 51 15.64 11.82 3.10
CA VAL A 51 15.64 10.37 3.00
C VAL A 51 16.83 9.99 2.14
N ASN A 52 17.78 9.25 2.72
CA ASN A 52 18.91 8.70 1.99
C ASN A 52 18.39 7.64 0.99
N LEU A 53 18.24 8.03 -0.28
CA LEU A 53 17.75 7.17 -1.38
C LEU A 53 18.66 5.96 -1.65
N SER A 54 19.89 5.92 -1.12
CA SER A 54 20.77 4.74 -1.22
C SER A 54 20.34 3.53 -0.38
N LYS A 55 19.26 3.65 0.42
CA LYS A 55 18.74 2.57 1.28
C LYS A 55 17.24 2.32 1.12
N SER A 56 16.60 2.75 0.03
CA SER A 56 15.19 2.38 -0.18
C SER A 56 15.09 0.89 -0.54
N LEU A 57 14.43 0.10 0.31
CA LEU A 57 14.19 -1.34 0.08
C LEU A 57 13.13 -1.59 -1.00
N PHE A 58 12.45 -0.55 -1.46
CA PHE A 58 11.40 -0.59 -2.46
C PHE A 58 11.21 0.77 -3.17
N THR A 59 10.46 0.78 -4.26
CA THR A 59 9.97 1.99 -4.95
C THR A 59 8.45 1.96 -5.07
N VAL A 60 7.81 3.12 -5.14
CA VAL A 60 6.36 3.28 -5.35
C VAL A 60 6.14 4.49 -6.24
N ASP A 61 5.48 4.29 -7.39
CA ASP A 61 5.32 5.29 -8.43
C ASP A 61 3.90 5.23 -9.03
N ALA A 62 3.35 6.39 -9.39
CA ALA A 62 2.08 6.44 -10.12
C ALA A 62 2.25 5.86 -11.52
N VAL A 63 1.24 5.15 -12.02
CA VAL A 63 1.25 4.57 -13.39
C VAL A 63 0.46 5.48 -14.31
N ALA A 64 1.16 6.26 -15.12
CA ALA A 64 0.55 7.14 -16.11
C ALA A 64 0.07 6.35 -17.33
N ASN A 65 0.83 5.34 -17.74
CA ASN A 65 0.51 4.51 -18.89
C ASN A 65 1.17 3.12 -18.80
N GLU A 66 0.87 2.26 -19.77
CA GLU A 66 1.34 0.89 -19.79
C GLU A 66 2.88 0.76 -19.85
N ALA A 67 3.60 1.73 -20.44
CA ALA A 67 5.06 1.67 -20.55
C ALA A 67 5.77 1.78 -19.19
N ASP A 68 5.08 2.27 -18.17
CA ASP A 68 5.60 2.35 -16.79
C ASP A 68 5.65 0.96 -16.11
N LEU A 69 5.03 -0.06 -16.73
CA LEU A 69 4.92 -1.41 -16.19
C LEU A 69 5.91 -2.37 -16.88
N ILE A 70 6.87 -2.87 -16.10
CA ILE A 70 7.99 -3.66 -16.64
C ILE A 70 7.58 -5.01 -17.22
N ALA A 71 6.54 -5.65 -16.66
CA ALA A 71 6.19 -7.03 -16.97
C ALA A 71 4.86 -7.15 -17.71
N PRO A 72 4.73 -8.09 -18.68
CA PRO A 72 3.47 -8.33 -19.39
C PRO A 72 2.29 -8.61 -18.45
N THR A 73 2.51 -9.39 -17.37
CA THR A 73 1.46 -9.72 -16.39
C THR A 73 0.85 -8.50 -15.69
N LEU A 74 1.65 -7.43 -15.51
CA LEU A 74 1.16 -6.17 -14.95
C LEU A 74 0.41 -5.37 -16.01
N ARG A 75 0.96 -5.31 -17.22
CA ARG A 75 0.39 -4.60 -18.37
C ARG A 75 -0.97 -5.15 -18.77
N ASP A 76 -1.11 -6.47 -18.82
CA ASP A 76 -2.35 -7.12 -19.24
C ASP A 76 -3.49 -6.86 -18.25
N LEU A 77 -3.22 -6.93 -16.94
CA LEU A 77 -4.23 -6.61 -15.94
C LEU A 77 -4.56 -5.11 -15.90
N TYR A 78 -3.56 -4.25 -16.12
CA TYR A 78 -3.77 -2.81 -16.25
C TYR A 78 -4.66 -2.46 -17.46
N ARG A 79 -4.39 -3.05 -18.64
CA ARG A 79 -5.23 -2.91 -19.84
C ARG A 79 -6.65 -3.39 -19.57
N TYR A 80 -6.80 -4.56 -18.93
CA TYR A 80 -8.10 -5.07 -18.53
C TYR A 80 -8.87 -4.06 -17.67
N TRP A 81 -8.24 -3.56 -16.61
CA TRP A 81 -8.83 -2.56 -15.73
C TRP A 81 -9.17 -1.26 -16.47
N GLN A 82 -8.32 -0.78 -17.37
CA GLN A 82 -8.59 0.40 -18.18
C GLN A 82 -9.85 0.25 -19.04
N ARG A 83 -10.07 -0.93 -19.66
CA ARG A 83 -11.26 -1.20 -20.49
C ARG A 83 -12.57 -1.13 -19.70
N LEU A 84 -12.53 -1.35 -18.39
CA LEU A 84 -13.70 -1.27 -17.52
C LEU A 84 -14.01 0.16 -17.06
N ARG A 85 -13.14 1.13 -17.35
CA ARG A 85 -13.41 2.55 -17.03
C ARG A 85 -14.44 3.10 -17.99
N VAL A 86 -15.58 3.54 -17.45
CA VAL A 86 -16.64 4.20 -18.21
C VAL A 86 -16.61 5.69 -17.86
N ASN A 87 -16.55 6.56 -18.86
CA ASN A 87 -16.55 8.02 -18.70
C ASN A 87 -15.48 8.54 -17.72
N GLY A 88 -14.30 7.92 -17.71
CA GLY A 88 -13.18 8.29 -16.83
C GLY A 88 -13.36 7.85 -15.36
N ALA A 89 -14.51 7.31 -14.97
CA ALA A 89 -14.73 6.81 -13.63
C ALA A 89 -13.89 5.55 -13.35
N LEU A 90 -13.61 5.30 -12.06
CA LEU A 90 -13.02 4.04 -11.63
C LEU A 90 -13.95 2.87 -11.95
N PRO A 91 -13.41 1.70 -12.32
CA PRO A 91 -14.21 0.49 -12.49
C PRO A 91 -14.91 0.13 -11.18
N HIS A 92 -16.16 -0.31 -11.29
CA HIS A 92 -16.88 -0.84 -10.13
C HIS A 92 -16.35 -2.23 -9.78
N ARG A 93 -16.25 -2.57 -8.49
CA ARG A 93 -15.74 -3.89 -8.07
C ARG A 93 -16.53 -5.07 -8.64
N ARG A 94 -17.86 -4.91 -8.84
CA ARG A 94 -18.72 -5.94 -9.45
C ARG A 94 -18.53 -6.09 -10.97
N ALA A 95 -17.81 -5.18 -11.62
CA ALA A 95 -17.47 -5.29 -13.04
C ALA A 95 -16.28 -6.22 -13.29
N ILE A 96 -15.55 -6.62 -12.23
CA ILE A 96 -14.45 -7.57 -12.36
C ILE A 96 -15.02 -8.97 -12.59
N ASN A 97 -14.65 -9.55 -13.74
CA ASN A 97 -14.95 -10.92 -14.12
C ASN A 97 -13.62 -11.71 -14.25
N PRO A 98 -13.32 -12.62 -13.32
CA PRO A 98 -12.10 -13.44 -13.34
C PRO A 98 -11.88 -14.23 -14.63
N ALA A 99 -12.94 -14.55 -15.38
CA ALA A 99 -12.84 -15.27 -16.65
C ALA A 99 -12.11 -14.47 -17.75
N ASP A 100 -12.02 -13.14 -17.62
CA ASP A 100 -11.40 -12.28 -18.62
C ASP A 100 -9.87 -12.23 -18.52
N PHE A 101 -9.28 -12.77 -17.45
CA PHE A 101 -7.84 -12.75 -17.18
C PHE A 101 -7.35 -14.06 -16.53
N VAL A 102 -7.94 -15.19 -16.92
CA VAL A 102 -7.61 -16.54 -16.40
C VAL A 102 -6.10 -16.83 -16.31
N PRO A 103 -5.26 -16.53 -17.33
CA PRO A 103 -3.82 -16.79 -17.26
C PRO A 103 -3.10 -16.04 -16.14
N HIS A 104 -3.70 -14.98 -15.59
CA HIS A 104 -3.10 -14.13 -14.56
C HIS A 104 -3.63 -14.44 -13.15
N LEU A 105 -4.65 -15.28 -12.98
CA LEU A 105 -5.31 -15.49 -11.68
C LEU A 105 -4.35 -15.91 -10.56
N GLY A 106 -3.35 -16.74 -10.87
CA GLY A 106 -2.34 -17.15 -9.90
C GLY A 106 -1.47 -15.99 -9.38
N LEU A 107 -1.40 -14.86 -10.09
CA LEU A 107 -0.61 -13.68 -9.77
C LEU A 107 -1.46 -12.51 -9.25
N VAL A 108 -2.78 -12.68 -9.14
CA VAL A 108 -3.72 -11.60 -8.79
C VAL A 108 -4.16 -11.71 -7.34
N ASN A 109 -4.20 -10.57 -6.66
CA ASN A 109 -4.77 -10.44 -5.31
C ASN A 109 -5.96 -9.48 -5.34
N LEU A 110 -6.93 -9.71 -4.45
CA LEU A 110 -7.98 -8.75 -4.13
C LEU A 110 -7.76 -8.25 -2.71
N ILE A 111 -7.63 -6.93 -2.58
CA ILE A 111 -7.34 -6.27 -1.31
C ILE A 111 -8.51 -5.37 -0.95
N ASP A 112 -9.12 -5.58 0.21
CA ASP A 112 -10.14 -4.68 0.73
C ASP A 112 -9.49 -3.50 1.43
N VAL A 113 -10.05 -2.30 1.20
CA VAL A 113 -9.69 -1.09 1.92
C VAL A 113 -10.41 -1.08 3.26
N VAL A 114 -9.68 -0.92 4.37
CA VAL A 114 -10.23 -0.89 5.72
C VAL A 114 -10.21 0.53 6.26
N ASP A 115 -11.34 0.98 6.82
CA ASP A 115 -11.52 2.30 7.43
C ASP A 115 -11.01 3.47 6.57
N GLY A 116 -11.32 3.46 5.27
CA GLY A 116 -10.93 4.52 4.34
C GLY A 116 -9.44 4.55 3.99
N GLY A 117 -8.72 3.44 4.18
CA GLY A 117 -7.29 3.33 3.88
C GLY A 117 -6.40 3.39 5.12
N ARG A 118 -6.96 3.20 6.32
CA ARG A 118 -6.15 3.04 7.55
C ARG A 118 -5.39 1.72 7.55
N ASP A 119 -5.97 0.68 6.97
CA ASP A 119 -5.35 -0.61 6.75
C ASP A 119 -5.94 -1.29 5.50
N PHE A 120 -5.42 -2.46 5.16
CA PHE A 120 -5.79 -3.23 3.98
C PHE A 120 -5.88 -4.70 4.32
N ARG A 121 -6.94 -5.37 3.88
CA ARG A 121 -7.16 -6.80 4.15
C ARG A 121 -7.01 -7.61 2.87
N PHE A 122 -6.23 -8.69 2.93
CA PHE A 122 -6.13 -9.63 1.81
C PHE A 122 -7.42 -10.46 1.74
N ARG A 123 -8.32 -10.15 0.81
CA ARG A 123 -9.55 -10.92 0.58
C ARG A 123 -9.24 -12.21 -0.19
N LEU A 124 -8.36 -12.12 -1.18
CA LEU A 124 -7.92 -13.23 -2.02
C LEU A 124 -6.48 -13.01 -2.41
N ILE A 125 -5.71 -14.11 -2.43
CA ILE A 125 -4.34 -14.14 -2.92
C ILE A 125 -4.22 -15.20 -3.99
N GLY A 126 -3.56 -14.86 -5.09
CA GLY A 126 -3.32 -15.77 -6.20
C GLY A 126 -2.41 -16.92 -5.78
N SER A 127 -2.64 -18.12 -6.31
CA SER A 127 -1.93 -19.33 -5.92
C SER A 127 -0.40 -19.27 -6.13
N ILE A 128 0.07 -18.57 -7.17
CA ILE A 128 1.51 -18.36 -7.42
C ILE A 128 2.08 -17.39 -6.39
N VAL A 129 1.33 -16.35 -6.01
CA VAL A 129 1.73 -15.41 -4.95
C VAL A 129 1.86 -16.15 -3.62
N ASP A 130 0.86 -16.95 -3.24
CA ASP A 130 0.88 -17.77 -2.01
C ASP A 130 2.08 -18.73 -2.01
N HIS A 131 2.38 -19.34 -3.16
CA HIS A 131 3.56 -20.20 -3.30
C HIS A 131 4.87 -19.42 -3.09
N VAL A 132 5.04 -18.23 -3.68
CA VAL A 132 6.24 -17.40 -3.47
C VAL A 132 6.37 -16.99 -2.01
N LEU A 133 5.26 -16.57 -1.40
CA LEU A 133 5.24 -16.05 -0.04
C LEU A 133 5.36 -17.14 1.04
N GLN A 134 5.24 -18.42 0.66
CA GLN A 134 5.31 -19.60 1.55
C GLN A 134 4.29 -19.59 2.69
N ARG A 135 3.26 -18.74 2.58
CA ARG A 135 2.20 -18.57 3.57
C ARG A 135 1.03 -17.88 2.91
N SER A 136 -0.18 -18.37 3.17
CA SER A 136 -1.38 -17.64 2.80
C SER A 136 -1.64 -16.51 3.80
N TYR A 137 -1.77 -15.30 3.27
CA TYR A 137 -2.18 -14.12 4.04
C TYR A 137 -3.68 -13.82 3.88
N THR A 138 -4.44 -14.70 3.23
CA THR A 138 -5.88 -14.53 3.07
C THR A 138 -6.55 -14.36 4.43
N GLY A 139 -7.34 -13.28 4.56
CA GLY A 139 -8.03 -12.90 5.79
C GLY A 139 -7.23 -12.00 6.74
N THR A 140 -5.91 -11.88 6.59
CA THR A 140 -5.08 -11.01 7.45
C THR A 140 -5.05 -9.58 6.92
N THR A 141 -4.62 -8.63 7.75
CA THR A 141 -4.35 -7.27 7.28
C THR A 141 -2.89 -7.05 6.90
N VAL A 142 -2.58 -5.93 6.24
CA VAL A 142 -1.21 -5.52 5.98
C VAL A 142 -0.50 -5.21 7.30
N SER A 143 -1.17 -4.64 8.30
CA SER A 143 -0.56 -4.44 9.63
C SER A 143 -0.06 -5.74 10.28
N ASP A 144 -0.69 -6.87 10.01
CA ASP A 144 -0.29 -8.19 10.51
C ASP A 144 0.88 -8.81 9.74
N TYR A 145 1.27 -8.25 8.59
CA TYR A 145 2.30 -8.83 7.75
C TYR A 145 3.65 -8.84 8.50
N PRO A 146 4.37 -9.98 8.60
CA PRO A 146 5.42 -10.14 9.61
C PRO A 146 6.66 -9.28 9.35
N ARG A 147 7.02 -9.09 8.08
CA ARG A 147 8.21 -8.33 7.70
C ARG A 147 7.90 -6.84 7.61
N ARG A 148 8.56 -6.04 8.45
CA ARG A 148 8.38 -4.58 8.49
C ARG A 148 8.55 -3.91 7.13
N SER A 149 9.60 -4.22 6.38
CA SER A 149 9.81 -3.64 5.05
C SER A 149 8.70 -4.00 4.06
N GLY A 150 8.18 -5.23 4.14
CA GLY A 150 7.03 -5.67 3.36
C GLY A 150 5.75 -4.90 3.74
N ARG A 151 5.51 -4.71 5.05
CA ARG A 151 4.40 -3.87 5.54
C ARG A 151 4.46 -2.46 5.00
N GLU A 152 5.62 -1.82 5.16
CA GLU A 152 5.83 -0.43 4.74
C GLU A 152 5.62 -0.28 3.22
N HIS A 153 6.13 -1.23 2.43
CA HIS A 153 5.96 -1.22 0.99
C HIS A 153 4.50 -1.40 0.57
N LEU A 154 3.82 -2.44 1.10
CA LEU A 154 2.42 -2.72 0.78
C LEU A 154 1.50 -1.56 1.19
N MET A 155 1.73 -1.02 2.40
CA MET A 155 1.01 0.13 2.90
C MET A 155 1.20 1.34 1.98
N ALA A 156 2.43 1.61 1.53
CA ALA A 156 2.72 2.72 0.63
C ALA A 156 1.97 2.59 -0.70
N ILE A 157 2.08 1.45 -1.40
CA ILE A 157 1.41 1.24 -2.70
C ILE A 157 -0.11 1.36 -2.55
N PHE A 158 -0.69 0.67 -1.57
CA PHE A 158 -2.14 0.59 -1.41
C PHE A 158 -2.75 1.91 -0.95
N THR A 159 -2.05 2.64 -0.06
CA THR A 159 -2.46 3.97 0.37
C THR A 159 -2.45 4.95 -0.80
N SER A 160 -1.36 4.98 -1.58
CA SER A 160 -1.26 5.85 -2.75
C SER A 160 -2.38 5.58 -3.77
N ALA A 161 -2.61 4.31 -4.12
CA ALA A 161 -3.69 3.93 -5.04
C ALA A 161 -5.09 4.33 -4.53
N THR A 162 -5.31 4.21 -3.21
CA THR A 162 -6.60 4.49 -2.57
C THR A 162 -6.88 5.98 -2.48
N LEU A 163 -5.93 6.75 -1.94
CA LEU A 163 -6.11 8.18 -1.67
C LEU A 163 -6.11 9.00 -2.97
N GLU A 164 -5.24 8.68 -3.91
CA GLU A 164 -5.14 9.41 -5.18
C GLU A 164 -6.08 8.85 -6.26
N ARG A 165 -6.73 7.72 -5.99
CA ARG A 165 -7.74 7.12 -6.87
C ARG A 165 -7.19 6.84 -8.27
N GLN A 166 -5.92 6.43 -8.35
CA GLN A 166 -5.24 6.09 -9.59
C GLN A 166 -4.31 4.89 -9.43
N PRO A 167 -3.94 4.21 -10.52
CA PRO A 167 -3.01 3.09 -10.46
C PRO A 167 -1.62 3.47 -9.92
N TYR A 168 -1.07 2.60 -9.08
CA TYR A 168 0.30 2.70 -8.55
C TYR A 168 1.04 1.40 -8.76
N VAL A 169 2.33 1.48 -9.10
CA VAL A 169 3.23 0.35 -9.17
C VAL A 169 4.26 0.46 -8.06
N GLY A 170 4.64 -0.67 -7.48
CA GLY A 170 5.80 -0.73 -6.61
C GLY A 170 6.72 -1.88 -6.99
N CYS A 171 8.00 -1.71 -6.63
CA CYS A 171 9.06 -2.68 -6.83
C CYS A 171 9.72 -2.92 -5.48
N GLY A 172 9.92 -4.18 -5.11
CA GLY A 172 10.62 -4.51 -3.88
C GLY A 172 11.26 -5.89 -3.93
N LYS A 173 11.82 -6.30 -2.80
CA LYS A 173 12.40 -7.63 -2.62
C LYS A 173 11.61 -8.42 -1.59
N VAL A 174 11.43 -9.70 -1.86
CA VAL A 174 10.82 -10.64 -0.93
C VAL A 174 11.69 -11.89 -0.83
N THR A 175 11.74 -12.48 0.36
CA THR A 175 12.34 -13.80 0.54
C THR A 175 11.34 -14.84 0.06
N SER A 176 11.69 -15.54 -1.01
CA SER A 176 10.90 -16.59 -1.66
C SER A 176 11.15 -17.96 -1.02
N VAL A 177 10.54 -18.98 -1.63
CA VAL A 177 10.85 -20.40 -1.45
C VAL A 177 12.36 -20.64 -1.47
N ASN A 178 12.85 -21.51 -0.57
CA ASN A 178 14.28 -21.83 -0.41
C ASN A 178 15.17 -20.66 0.06
N PHE A 179 14.59 -19.66 0.75
CA PHE A 179 15.32 -18.53 1.32
C PHE A 179 16.09 -17.67 0.30
N LYS A 180 15.71 -17.74 -0.98
CA LYS A 180 16.27 -16.89 -2.03
C LYS A 180 15.54 -15.56 -2.09
N GLU A 181 16.29 -14.49 -2.26
CA GLU A 181 15.70 -13.17 -2.52
C GLU A 181 15.21 -13.11 -3.96
N VAL A 182 13.95 -12.72 -4.16
CA VAL A 182 13.37 -12.45 -5.47
C VAL A 182 12.92 -10.99 -5.53
N THR A 183 13.13 -10.36 -6.67
CA THR A 183 12.56 -9.05 -6.93
C THR A 183 11.11 -9.26 -7.36
N TYR A 184 10.21 -8.44 -6.83
CA TYR A 184 8.82 -8.43 -7.25
C TYR A 184 8.37 -7.03 -7.62
N TRP A 185 7.41 -6.99 -8.54
CA TRP A 185 6.68 -5.81 -8.91
C TRP A 185 5.19 -6.06 -8.71
N SER A 186 4.48 -5.07 -8.23
CA SER A 186 3.04 -5.13 -8.06
C SER A 186 2.38 -3.86 -8.54
N VAL A 187 1.31 -3.97 -9.32
CA VAL A 187 0.47 -2.83 -9.68
C VAL A 187 -0.85 -2.93 -8.94
N ALA A 188 -1.20 -1.89 -8.18
CA ALA A 188 -2.47 -1.75 -7.49
C ALA A 188 -3.44 -0.90 -8.32
N LEU A 189 -4.59 -1.49 -8.66
CA LEU A 189 -5.59 -0.91 -9.54
C LEU A 189 -6.87 -0.63 -8.72
N PRO A 190 -7.22 0.64 -8.46
CA PRO A 190 -8.32 0.97 -7.57
C PRO A 190 -9.68 0.64 -8.19
N LEU A 191 -10.56 0.05 -7.39
CA LEU A 191 -11.94 -0.25 -7.73
C LEU A 191 -12.87 0.47 -6.77
N ARG A 192 -13.98 0.98 -7.30
CA ARG A 192 -14.99 1.67 -6.50
C ARG A 192 -16.14 0.76 -6.06
N ASP A 193 -16.81 1.15 -4.99
CA ASP A 193 -18.14 0.67 -4.62
C ASP A 193 -19.28 1.53 -5.22
N ASP A 194 -20.49 1.26 -4.73
CA ASP A 194 -21.73 1.95 -5.09
C ASP A 194 -21.71 3.43 -4.63
N GLU A 195 -20.95 3.77 -3.57
CA GLU A 195 -20.76 5.12 -3.05
C GLU A 195 -19.62 5.88 -3.74
N ALA A 196 -19.03 5.29 -4.79
CA ALA A 196 -17.87 5.80 -5.52
C ALA A 196 -16.58 5.93 -4.69
N SER A 197 -16.52 5.33 -3.50
CA SER A 197 -15.32 5.22 -2.67
C SER A 197 -14.43 4.08 -3.16
N VAL A 198 -13.10 4.23 -3.04
CA VAL A 198 -12.18 3.11 -3.33
C VAL A 198 -12.30 2.10 -2.19
N SER A 199 -12.93 0.96 -2.48
CA SER A 199 -13.24 -0.08 -1.49
C SER A 199 -12.43 -1.36 -1.70
N THR A 200 -11.90 -1.56 -2.90
CA THR A 200 -11.12 -2.74 -3.25
C THR A 200 -9.99 -2.34 -4.20
N LEU A 201 -8.84 -2.97 -4.07
CA LEU A 201 -7.74 -2.90 -5.03
C LEU A 201 -7.62 -4.26 -5.72
N LEU A 202 -7.58 -4.22 -7.06
CA LEU A 202 -7.16 -5.36 -7.88
C LEU A 202 -5.65 -5.25 -8.06
N VAL A 203 -4.89 -6.25 -7.59
CA VAL A 203 -3.43 -6.18 -7.58
C VAL A 203 -2.86 -7.28 -8.48
N SER A 204 -2.07 -6.92 -9.49
CA SER A 204 -1.26 -7.88 -10.25
C SER A 204 0.15 -7.93 -9.71
N ASN A 205 0.79 -9.11 -9.77
CA ASN A 205 2.15 -9.32 -9.32
C ASN A 205 3.04 -9.90 -10.44
N HIS A 206 4.33 -9.61 -10.35
CA HIS A 206 5.37 -10.22 -11.17
C HIS A 206 6.59 -10.50 -10.29
N PHE A 207 7.22 -11.65 -10.48
CA PHE A 207 8.42 -12.05 -9.74
C PHE A 207 9.55 -12.37 -10.71
N SER A 208 10.77 -11.96 -10.38
CA SER A 208 11.98 -12.29 -11.13
C SER A 208 13.13 -12.71 -10.19
N PRO A 209 13.71 -13.91 -10.37
CA PRO A 209 13.21 -14.96 -11.26
C PRO A 209 11.83 -15.47 -10.81
N LEU A 210 11.03 -15.98 -11.74
CA LEU A 210 9.82 -16.71 -11.37
C LEU A 210 10.23 -17.94 -10.55
N PRO A 211 9.48 -18.30 -9.50
CA PRO A 211 9.72 -19.54 -8.79
C PRO A 211 9.62 -20.72 -9.76
N THR A 212 10.60 -21.63 -9.73
CA THR A 212 10.48 -22.92 -10.41
C THR A 212 9.50 -23.76 -9.62
N THR A 213 8.21 -23.70 -9.98
CA THR A 213 7.21 -24.61 -9.44
C THR A 213 7.50 -26.02 -9.96
N PRO A 214 7.63 -27.06 -9.11
CA PRO A 214 7.28 -28.40 -9.55
C PRO A 214 5.76 -28.42 -9.67
N LEU A 215 5.25 -28.37 -10.90
CA LEU A 215 3.85 -28.69 -11.20
C LEU A 215 3.56 -30.15 -10.81
#